data_AF-A0A9C8ZH96-F1
#
_entry.id   AF-A0A9C8ZH96-F1
#
_cell.length_a   1.000
_cell.length_b   1.000
_cell.length_c   1.000
_cell.angle_alpha   90.00
_cell.angle_beta   90.00
_cell.angle_gamma   90.00
#
_symmetry.space_group_name_H-M   'P 1'
#
loop_
_entity.id
_entity.type
_entity.pdbx_description
1 polymer ?
#
loop_
_entity_poly.entity_id
_entity_poly.type
_entity_poly.pdbx_seq_one_letter_code
_entity_poly.pdbx_strand_id
1 'polypeptide(L)'
;MTDNCVYHEGELAVQAQNGVATAARLSAAAIQDRIPQAAMAFIAQQSMAVIGSLDAQGNVWASLVFGQPGFLRTGDGKSLWLQRSQCHIAFGDPLWRNLEANEQLACISHHTPTASDHPSDLTGRSPSSRHNAVSTTSAPSSSPSPLPNQRLAALATKYGEKCRLGILLIELGTRRRLRINGNVQSDNARSTREKAVRIQVEQAYANCSKYIQRRSVEIGEPEQKSTSTDIHSGQSLNSAQQAWISGADTFFVASAHPSHGADVSHRGGH
;
A
#
# COMPACT_ATOMS: atom_id res chain seq x y z
N MET A 1 -21.01 17.03 -18.05
CA MET A 1 -20.32 17.61 -16.88
C MET A 1 -20.25 16.49 -15.85
N THR A 2 -19.12 15.80 -15.78
CA THR A 2 -18.95 14.66 -14.87
C THR A 2 -18.74 15.15 -13.46
N ASP A 3 -19.68 14.82 -12.57
CA ASP A 3 -19.62 15.01 -11.12
C ASP A 3 -18.44 14.22 -10.55
N ASN A 4 -17.24 14.79 -10.62
CA ASN A 4 -16.04 14.22 -10.04
C ASN A 4 -15.97 14.65 -8.56
N CYS A 5 -16.98 14.25 -7.79
CA CYS A 5 -17.03 14.56 -6.37
C CYS A 5 -15.90 13.80 -5.66
N VAL A 6 -14.94 14.56 -5.12
CA VAL A 6 -13.76 14.05 -4.41
C VAL A 6 -14.13 13.25 -3.15
N TYR A 7 -15.32 13.49 -2.60
CA TYR A 7 -15.82 12.83 -1.39
C TYR A 7 -17.07 12.02 -1.67
N HIS A 8 -17.20 10.90 -0.98
CA HIS A 8 -18.39 10.06 -1.04
C HIS A 8 -19.57 10.63 -0.27
N GLU A 9 -20.78 10.19 -0.60
CA GLU A 9 -22.00 10.57 0.11
C GLU A 9 -21.91 10.33 1.63
N GLY A 10 -21.37 9.18 2.05
CA GLY A 10 -21.15 8.89 3.47
C GLY A 10 -20.13 9.82 4.14
N GLU A 11 -19.06 10.18 3.43
CA GLU A 11 -18.06 11.13 3.93
C GLU A 11 -18.63 12.55 4.02
N LEU A 12 -19.40 12.97 3.02
CA LEU A 12 -20.11 14.24 3.00
C LEU A 12 -21.14 14.32 4.12
N ALA A 13 -21.87 13.23 4.37
CA ALA A 13 -22.84 13.14 5.46
C ALA A 13 -22.17 13.29 6.83
N VAL A 14 -21.05 12.59 7.07
CA VAL A 14 -20.27 12.72 8.31
C VAL A 14 -19.66 14.12 8.43
N GLN A 15 -19.14 14.70 7.35
CA GLN A 15 -18.60 16.06 7.35
C GLN A 15 -19.67 17.11 7.66
N ALA A 16 -20.89 16.93 7.14
CA ALA A 16 -22.03 17.79 7.43
C ALA A 16 -22.47 17.67 8.89
N GLN A 17 -22.59 16.44 9.41
CA GLN A 17 -22.94 16.19 10.81
C GLN A 17 -21.92 16.79 11.80
N ASN A 18 -20.64 16.84 11.42
CA ASN A 18 -19.58 17.41 12.24
C ASN A 18 -19.31 18.91 11.96
N GLY A 19 -20.10 19.56 11.10
CA GLY A 19 -19.93 20.99 10.79
C GLY A 19 -18.63 21.34 10.06
N VAL A 20 -17.96 20.36 9.44
CA VAL A 20 -16.64 20.53 8.77
C VAL A 20 -16.73 20.58 7.24
N ALA A 21 -17.93 20.62 6.67
CA ALA A 21 -18.15 20.58 5.22
C ALA A 21 -17.38 21.69 4.44
N THR A 22 -17.29 22.91 4.98
CA THR A 22 -16.55 24.00 4.33
C THR A 22 -15.04 23.74 4.33
N ALA A 23 -14.48 23.29 5.45
CA ALA A 23 -13.07 22.92 5.56
C ALA A 23 -12.73 21.73 4.67
N ALA A 24 -13.64 20.77 4.54
CA ALA A 24 -13.51 19.65 3.63
C ALA A 24 -13.51 20.11 2.16
N ARG A 25 -14.40 21.02 1.74
CA ARG A 25 -14.38 21.58 0.37
C ARG A 25 -13.06 22.28 0.03
N LEU A 26 -12.51 23.06 0.95
CA LEU A 26 -11.20 23.69 0.77
C LEU A 26 -10.08 22.64 0.64
N SER A 27 -10.20 21.53 1.39
CA SER A 27 -9.25 20.42 1.30
C SER A 27 -9.41 19.65 -0.03
N ALA A 28 -10.63 19.45 -0.52
CA ALA A 28 -10.89 18.85 -1.84
C ALA A 28 -10.29 19.68 -2.98
N ALA A 29 -10.39 21.00 -2.92
CA ALA A 29 -9.77 21.89 -3.90
C ALA A 29 -8.24 21.81 -3.92
N ALA A 30 -7.62 21.35 -2.82
CA ALA A 30 -6.18 21.16 -2.71
C ALA A 30 -5.70 19.78 -3.18
N ILE A 31 -6.60 18.87 -3.57
CA ILE A 31 -6.23 17.56 -4.09
C ILE A 31 -5.74 17.70 -5.53
N GLN A 32 -4.51 17.26 -5.74
CA GLN A 32 -3.85 17.28 -7.05
C GLN A 32 -3.51 15.86 -7.48
N ASP A 33 -3.47 15.61 -8.78
CA ASP A 33 -2.97 14.37 -9.38
C ASP A 33 -1.43 14.28 -9.39
N ARG A 34 -0.77 15.18 -8.65
CA ARG A 34 0.67 15.27 -8.53
C ARG A 34 1.08 15.77 -7.15
N ILE A 35 2.22 15.31 -6.69
CA ILE A 35 2.89 15.81 -5.50
C ILE A 35 3.41 17.22 -5.79
N PRO A 36 3.07 18.22 -4.95
CA PRO A 36 3.61 19.57 -5.08
C PRO A 36 5.13 19.60 -4.94
N GLN A 37 5.81 20.45 -5.71
CA GLN A 37 7.28 20.57 -5.68
C GLN A 37 7.81 20.86 -4.26
N ALA A 38 7.10 21.71 -3.50
CA ALA A 38 7.44 22.03 -2.12
C ALA A 38 7.37 20.82 -1.15
N ALA A 39 6.66 19.74 -1.52
CA ALA A 39 6.56 18.53 -0.73
C ALA A 39 7.63 17.49 -1.07
N MET A 40 8.37 17.63 -2.17
CA MET A 40 9.38 16.65 -2.59
C MET A 40 10.51 16.50 -1.57
N ALA A 41 11.03 17.62 -1.06
CA ALA A 41 12.05 17.60 -0.01
C ALA A 41 11.51 16.98 1.29
N PHE A 42 10.25 17.25 1.63
CA PHE A 42 9.59 16.64 2.79
C PHE A 42 9.52 15.12 2.66
N ILE A 43 9.11 14.61 1.49
CA ILE A 43 9.07 13.17 1.19
C ILE A 43 10.45 12.54 1.33
N ALA A 44 11.47 13.13 0.69
CA ALA A 44 12.83 12.59 0.70
C ALA A 44 13.46 12.57 2.10
N GLN A 45 13.02 13.43 3.01
CA GLN A 45 13.51 13.48 4.38
C GLN A 45 12.78 12.50 5.32
N GLN A 46 11.67 11.88 4.89
CA GLN A 46 10.95 10.97 5.77
C GLN A 46 11.79 9.74 6.09
N SER A 47 11.66 9.28 7.33
CA SER A 47 12.16 7.99 7.83
C SER A 47 11.04 7.04 8.24
N MET A 48 9.79 7.47 8.10
CA MET A 48 8.59 6.69 8.40
C MET A 48 7.48 7.02 7.39
N ALA A 49 6.72 6.01 6.99
CA ALA A 49 5.48 6.14 6.24
C ALA A 49 4.45 5.13 6.78
N VAL A 50 3.18 5.44 6.60
CA VAL A 50 2.09 4.48 6.80
C VAL A 50 1.49 4.16 5.45
N ILE A 51 1.31 2.88 5.14
CA ILE A 51 0.74 2.44 3.87
C ILE A 51 -0.53 1.63 4.14
N GLY A 52 -1.65 2.14 3.65
CA GLY A 52 -2.93 1.45 3.54
C GLY A 52 -2.95 0.55 2.31
N SER A 53 -3.19 -0.74 2.50
CA SER A 53 -3.26 -1.71 1.41
C SER A 53 -4.34 -2.77 1.67
N LEU A 54 -4.73 -3.48 0.61
CA LEU A 54 -5.60 -4.65 0.69
C LEU A 54 -4.78 -5.92 0.55
N ASP A 55 -5.09 -6.94 1.35
CA ASP A 55 -4.58 -8.28 1.11
C ASP A 55 -5.40 -9.04 0.05
N ALA A 56 -4.94 -10.23 -0.33
CA ALA A 56 -5.60 -11.09 -1.31
C ALA A 56 -7.01 -11.58 -0.91
N GLN A 57 -7.47 -11.29 0.31
CA GLN A 57 -8.82 -11.60 0.79
C GLN A 57 -9.69 -10.32 0.81
N GLY A 58 -9.11 -9.16 0.52
CA GLY A 58 -9.76 -7.86 0.60
C GLY A 58 -9.84 -7.30 2.02
N ASN A 59 -9.05 -7.83 2.97
CA ASN A 59 -8.91 -7.20 4.27
C ASN A 59 -8.01 -5.97 4.16
N VAL A 60 -8.32 -4.96 4.96
CA VAL A 60 -7.59 -3.68 4.97
C VAL A 60 -6.48 -3.72 6.00
N TRP A 61 -5.29 -3.28 5.61
CA TRP A 61 -4.10 -3.23 6.45
C TRP A 61 -3.51 -1.82 6.47
N ALA A 62 -3.10 -1.36 7.65
CA ALA A 62 -2.29 -0.16 7.85
C ALA A 62 -0.88 -0.58 8.28
N SER A 63 0.06 -0.57 7.34
CA SER A 63 1.43 -1.02 7.56
C SER A 63 2.34 0.16 7.88
N LEU A 64 3.13 0.06 8.96
CA LEU A 64 4.18 1.02 9.27
C LEU A 64 5.48 0.63 8.56
N VAL A 65 6.03 1.57 7.80
CA VAL A 65 7.27 1.41 7.04
C VAL A 65 8.28 2.40 7.55
N PHE A 66 9.41 1.88 8.03
CA PHE A 66 10.56 2.68 8.42
C PHE A 66 11.65 2.57 7.37
N GLY A 67 12.44 3.62 7.19
CA GLY A 67 13.56 3.59 6.26
C GLY A 67 14.51 4.75 6.47
N GLN A 68 15.66 4.70 5.81
CA GLN A 68 16.56 5.85 5.79
C GLN A 68 15.97 6.96 4.90
N PRO A 69 16.24 8.25 5.18
CA PRO A 69 15.87 9.34 4.28
C PRO A 69 16.24 9.02 2.82
N GLY A 70 15.26 9.17 1.92
CA GLY A 70 15.36 8.81 0.52
C GLY A 70 14.76 7.45 0.16
N PHE A 71 14.30 6.65 1.15
CA PHE A 71 13.55 5.42 0.89
C PHE A 71 12.25 5.68 0.12
N LEU A 72 11.69 6.89 0.28
CA LEU A 72 10.64 7.45 -0.56
C LEU A 72 11.19 8.64 -1.35
N ARG A 73 10.92 8.68 -2.65
CA ARG A 73 11.32 9.81 -3.51
C ARG A 73 10.39 10.01 -4.69
N THR A 74 10.31 11.25 -5.15
CA THR A 74 9.64 11.62 -6.40
C THR A 74 10.48 12.68 -7.12
N GLY A 75 10.56 12.60 -8.45
CA GLY A 75 11.27 13.58 -9.28
C GLY A 75 10.34 14.42 -10.15
N ASP A 76 9.24 13.82 -10.62
CA ASP A 76 8.24 14.43 -11.52
C ASP A 76 6.96 14.88 -10.77
N GLY A 77 6.80 14.45 -9.51
CA GLY A 77 5.59 14.58 -8.72
C GLY A 77 4.46 13.63 -9.11
N LYS A 78 4.60 12.91 -10.23
CA LYS A 78 3.60 11.94 -10.73
C LYS A 78 3.93 10.52 -10.31
N SER A 79 5.20 10.25 -10.02
CA SER A 79 5.72 8.93 -9.69
C SER A 79 6.37 9.00 -8.31
N LEU A 80 5.90 8.17 -7.38
CA LEU A 80 6.54 7.96 -6.09
C LEU A 80 7.28 6.61 -6.12
N TRP A 81 8.53 6.61 -5.70
CA TRP A 81 9.38 5.42 -5.63
C TRP A 81 9.60 5.02 -4.18
N LEU A 82 9.28 3.77 -3.84
CA LEU A 82 9.53 3.15 -2.54
C LEU A 82 10.67 2.13 -2.65
N GLN A 83 11.81 2.39 -2.03
CA GLN A 83 13.00 1.53 -2.08
C GLN A 83 12.88 0.37 -1.09
N ARG A 84 12.42 -0.81 -1.53
CA ARG A 84 12.18 -1.96 -0.66
C ARG A 84 13.40 -2.37 0.17
N SER A 85 14.59 -2.34 -0.40
CA SER A 85 15.84 -2.70 0.29
C SER A 85 16.22 -1.73 1.42
N GLN A 86 15.65 -0.53 1.43
CA GLN A 86 15.87 0.48 2.48
C GLN A 86 14.72 0.54 3.48
N CYS A 87 13.75 -0.38 3.39
CA CYS A 87 12.57 -0.41 4.21
C CYS A 87 12.64 -1.51 5.28
N HIS A 88 12.20 -1.16 6.49
CA HIS A 88 11.94 -2.07 7.59
C HIS A 88 10.44 -2.01 7.92
N ILE A 89 9.80 -3.17 8.00
CA ILE A 89 8.40 -3.33 8.42
C ILE A 89 8.34 -4.39 9.52
N ALA A 90 7.24 -4.43 10.27
CA ALA A 90 7.03 -5.45 11.29
C ALA A 90 7.09 -6.87 10.68
N PHE A 91 7.62 -7.82 11.45
CA PHE A 91 7.62 -9.22 11.04
C PHE A 91 6.17 -9.71 10.84
N GLY A 92 5.90 -10.40 9.74
CA GLY A 92 4.57 -10.90 9.39
C GLY A 92 3.63 -9.87 8.74
N ASP A 93 4.02 -8.59 8.68
CA ASP A 93 3.25 -7.56 7.99
C ASP A 93 3.03 -7.92 6.49
N PRO A 94 1.80 -7.83 5.96
CA PRO A 94 1.48 -8.31 4.62
C PRO A 94 1.86 -7.33 3.50
N LEU A 95 2.36 -6.12 3.80
CA LEU A 95 2.56 -5.04 2.83
C LEU A 95 3.24 -5.51 1.53
N TRP A 96 4.39 -6.19 1.62
CA TRP A 96 5.12 -6.59 0.42
C TRP A 96 4.32 -7.55 -0.46
N ARG A 97 3.57 -8.48 0.14
CA ARG A 97 2.69 -9.39 -0.58
C ARG A 97 1.53 -8.64 -1.23
N ASN A 98 0.99 -7.63 -0.55
CA ASN A 98 -0.09 -6.79 -1.06
C ASN A 98 0.38 -5.94 -2.26
N LEU A 99 1.58 -5.38 -2.19
CA LEU A 99 2.17 -4.61 -3.30
C LEU A 99 2.47 -5.49 -4.52
N GLU A 100 3.01 -6.69 -4.31
CA GLU A 100 3.23 -7.68 -5.38
C GLU A 100 1.90 -8.11 -6.03
N ALA A 101 0.84 -8.30 -5.25
CA ALA A 101 -0.51 -8.59 -5.76
C ALA A 101 -1.02 -7.46 -6.66
N ASN A 102 -0.86 -6.22 -6.22
CA ASN A 102 -1.31 -5.05 -6.97
C ASN A 102 -0.49 -4.82 -8.25
N GLU A 103 0.80 -5.14 -8.22
CA GLU A 103 1.64 -5.15 -9.42
C GLU A 103 1.14 -6.19 -10.44
N GLN A 104 0.78 -7.39 -9.98
CA GLN A 104 0.21 -8.45 -10.83
C GLN A 104 -1.15 -8.04 -11.43
N LEU A 105 -2.01 -7.38 -10.64
CA LEU A 105 -3.27 -6.82 -11.15
C LEU A 105 -3.02 -5.77 -12.24
N ALA A 106 -2.06 -4.86 -12.01
CA ALA A 106 -1.68 -3.88 -13.02
C ALA A 106 -1.17 -4.55 -14.31
N CYS A 107 -0.34 -5.59 -14.22
CA CYS A 107 0.09 -6.38 -15.39
C CYS A 107 -1.07 -6.95 -16.18
N ILE A 108 -2.07 -7.54 -15.51
CA ILE A 108 -3.23 -8.18 -16.16
C ILE A 108 -4.04 -7.13 -16.93
N SER A 109 -4.33 -5.98 -16.31
CA SER A 109 -5.09 -4.91 -16.94
C SER A 109 -4.39 -4.25 -18.13
N HIS A 110 -3.06 -4.26 -18.16
CA HIS A 110 -2.29 -3.74 -19.29
C HIS A 110 -2.17 -4.72 -20.46
N HIS A 111 -2.55 -5.99 -20.28
CA HIS A 111 -2.57 -7.00 -21.33
C HIS A 111 -3.98 -7.09 -21.94
N THR A 112 -4.33 -6.14 -22.81
CA THR A 112 -5.48 -6.34 -23.71
C THR A 112 -5.14 -7.51 -24.64
N PRO A 113 -5.91 -8.63 -24.66
CA PRO A 113 -5.63 -9.70 -25.60
C PRO A 113 -5.84 -9.13 -27.01
N THR A 114 -4.78 -9.01 -27.80
CA THR A 114 -4.93 -8.84 -29.24
C THR A 114 -5.58 -10.10 -29.78
N ALA A 115 -6.54 -9.95 -30.70
CA ALA A 115 -7.34 -11.04 -31.28
C ALA A 115 -6.54 -12.06 -32.13
N SER A 116 -5.24 -12.23 -31.88
CA SER A 116 -4.34 -13.20 -32.50
C SER A 116 -4.17 -14.49 -31.69
N ASP A 117 -4.60 -14.54 -30.43
CA ASP A 117 -4.47 -15.74 -29.59
C ASP A 117 -5.68 -16.68 -29.78
N HIS A 118 -5.89 -17.14 -31.02
CA HIS A 118 -6.69 -18.33 -31.27
C HIS A 118 -5.79 -19.57 -31.21
N PRO A 119 -6.13 -20.60 -30.43
CA PRO A 119 -5.40 -21.85 -30.45
C PRO A 119 -5.84 -22.63 -31.69
N SER A 120 -5.20 -22.37 -32.82
CA SER A 120 -5.19 -23.32 -33.93
C SER A 120 -4.14 -24.38 -33.65
N ASP A 121 -4.63 -25.62 -33.55
CA ASP A 121 -3.94 -26.86 -33.92
C ASP A 121 -3.37 -27.72 -32.78
N LEU A 122 -4.19 -28.66 -32.31
CA LEU A 122 -3.71 -29.93 -31.74
C LEU A 122 -4.66 -31.06 -32.16
N THR A 123 -4.36 -31.69 -33.31
CA THR A 123 -4.76 -33.07 -33.55
C THR A 123 -3.52 -33.96 -33.69
N GLY A 124 -3.41 -34.95 -32.81
CA GLY A 124 -2.91 -36.28 -33.19
C GLY A 124 -1.48 -36.68 -32.84
N ARG A 125 -1.41 -37.51 -31.77
CA ARG A 125 -0.62 -38.76 -31.60
C ARG A 125 0.74 -38.76 -30.87
N SER A 126 0.74 -39.60 -29.82
CA SER A 126 1.77 -40.09 -28.87
C SER A 126 2.75 -41.14 -29.45
N PRO A 127 3.53 -41.92 -28.64
CA PRO A 127 4.67 -41.56 -27.76
C PRO A 127 5.92 -42.49 -27.94
N SER A 128 7.10 -42.08 -27.47
CA SER A 128 8.26 -42.88 -26.97
C SER A 128 9.48 -41.95 -26.94
N SER A 129 10.50 -42.02 -26.09
CA SER A 129 11.08 -43.09 -25.29
C SER A 129 11.88 -42.48 -24.11
N ARG A 130 12.31 -43.35 -23.20
CA ARG A 130 13.03 -43.11 -21.94
C ARG A 130 14.42 -42.51 -22.17
N HIS A 131 14.89 -41.65 -21.26
CA HIS A 131 16.25 -41.72 -20.70
C HIS A 131 16.36 -40.99 -19.35
N ASN A 132 17.27 -41.51 -18.53
CA ASN A 132 17.46 -41.35 -17.09
C ASN A 132 18.35 -40.16 -16.68
N ALA A 133 18.20 -39.77 -15.41
CA ALA A 133 19.17 -39.08 -14.52
C ALA A 133 19.45 -37.60 -14.85
N VAL A 134 19.48 -36.66 -13.91
CA VAL A 134 20.26 -36.61 -12.66
C VAL A 134 19.59 -35.64 -11.68
N SER A 135 19.51 -36.03 -10.41
CA SER A 135 19.05 -35.20 -9.30
C SER A 135 20.13 -34.19 -8.92
N THR A 136 19.94 -32.92 -9.25
CA THR A 136 20.63 -31.80 -8.59
C THR A 136 19.66 -31.13 -7.64
N THR A 137 19.91 -31.28 -6.34
CA THR A 137 19.29 -30.54 -5.24
C THR A 137 19.47 -29.04 -5.45
N SER A 138 18.43 -28.38 -5.96
CA SER A 138 18.33 -26.91 -5.98
C SER A 138 17.88 -26.42 -4.61
N ALA A 139 18.66 -25.50 -4.03
CA ALA A 139 18.35 -24.78 -2.80
C ALA A 139 16.93 -24.15 -2.84
N PRO A 140 16.25 -24.00 -1.70
CA PRO A 140 14.90 -23.44 -1.66
C PRO A 140 14.93 -21.98 -2.13
N SER A 141 14.32 -21.72 -3.28
CA SER A 141 14.08 -20.38 -3.79
C SER A 141 13.10 -19.66 -2.87
N SER A 142 13.58 -18.73 -2.05
CA SER A 142 12.78 -17.90 -1.14
C SER A 142 12.04 -16.77 -1.88
N SER A 143 11.50 -17.05 -3.06
CA SER A 143 10.55 -16.16 -3.74
C SER A 143 9.15 -16.67 -3.42
N PRO A 144 8.28 -15.87 -2.79
CA PRO A 144 6.91 -16.31 -2.53
C PRO A 144 6.21 -16.62 -3.86
N SER A 145 5.50 -17.75 -3.92
CA SER A 145 4.70 -18.14 -5.08
C SER A 145 3.69 -17.04 -5.42
N PRO A 146 3.44 -16.76 -6.72
CA PRO A 146 2.44 -15.78 -7.12
C PRO A 146 1.08 -16.12 -6.53
N LEU A 147 0.28 -15.09 -6.23
CA LEU A 147 -1.06 -15.31 -5.67
C LEU A 147 -1.89 -16.10 -6.68
N PRO A 148 -2.69 -17.09 -6.25
CA PRO A 148 -3.56 -17.83 -7.15
C PRO A 148 -4.48 -16.87 -7.92
N ASN A 149 -4.56 -17.03 -9.25
CA ASN A 149 -5.32 -16.15 -10.17
C ASN A 149 -6.76 -15.87 -9.69
N GLN A 150 -7.41 -16.82 -9.02
CA GLN A 150 -8.77 -16.66 -8.48
C GLN A 150 -8.87 -15.57 -7.40
N ARG A 151 -7.85 -15.41 -6.55
CA ARG A 151 -7.84 -14.37 -5.50
C ARG A 151 -7.59 -12.97 -6.08
N LEU A 152 -6.73 -12.89 -7.10
CA LEU A 152 -6.53 -11.65 -7.87
C LEU A 152 -7.82 -11.24 -8.58
N ALA A 153 -8.52 -12.18 -9.23
CA ALA A 153 -9.81 -11.93 -9.86
C ALA A 153 -10.89 -11.46 -8.87
N ALA A 154 -10.94 -12.03 -7.66
CA ALA A 154 -11.88 -11.62 -6.63
C ALA A 154 -11.60 -10.19 -6.13
N LEU A 155 -10.33 -9.83 -5.93
CA LEU A 155 -9.92 -8.46 -5.61
C LEU A 155 -10.27 -7.49 -6.74
N ALA A 156 -9.95 -7.84 -7.99
CA ALA A 156 -10.25 -7.02 -9.16
C ALA A 156 -11.75 -6.80 -9.34
N THR A 157 -12.56 -7.82 -9.06
CA THR A 157 -14.03 -7.73 -9.12
C THR A 157 -14.58 -6.79 -8.03
N LYS A 158 -14.01 -6.84 -6.83
CA LYS A 158 -14.52 -6.08 -5.67
C LYS A 158 -14.00 -4.65 -5.60
N TYR A 159 -12.77 -4.40 -6.01
CA TYR A 159 -12.08 -3.11 -5.86
C TYR A 159 -11.57 -2.51 -7.17
N GLY A 160 -11.91 -3.12 -8.30
CA GLY A 160 -11.47 -2.72 -9.63
C GLY A 160 -10.10 -3.27 -10.03
N GLU A 161 -9.79 -3.13 -11.30
CA GLU A 161 -8.56 -3.57 -11.97
C GLU A 161 -7.25 -2.96 -11.40
N LYS A 162 -7.38 -1.91 -10.58
CA LYS A 162 -6.27 -1.32 -9.83
C LYS A 162 -6.71 -1.10 -8.39
N CYS A 163 -6.11 -1.83 -7.46
CA CYS A 163 -6.29 -1.54 -6.05
C CYS A 163 -5.35 -0.39 -5.66
N ARG A 164 -5.94 0.81 -5.56
CA ARG A 164 -5.27 1.99 -5.05
C ARG A 164 -4.72 1.74 -3.65
N LEU A 165 -3.54 2.28 -3.36
CA LEU A 165 -2.93 2.36 -2.04
C LEU A 165 -3.20 3.73 -1.42
N GLY A 166 -3.31 3.75 -0.10
CA GLY A 166 -3.18 4.97 0.68
C GLY A 166 -1.79 5.09 1.26
N ILE A 167 -1.19 6.27 1.25
CA ILE A 167 0.12 6.53 1.86
C ILE A 167 -0.01 7.79 2.70
N LEU A 168 0.41 7.70 3.96
CA LEU A 168 0.51 8.83 4.88
C LEU A 168 1.97 9.04 5.27
N LEU A 169 2.45 10.24 5.00
CA LEU A 169 3.70 10.76 5.52
C LEU A 169 3.36 11.74 6.63
N ILE A 170 3.94 11.54 7.82
CA ILE A 170 3.61 12.33 8.99
C ILE A 170 4.87 12.60 9.80
N GLU A 171 5.15 13.88 10.02
CA GLU A 171 6.25 14.34 10.85
C GLU A 171 5.65 14.93 12.13
N LEU A 172 5.80 14.20 13.24
CA LEU A 172 5.11 14.52 14.48
C LEU A 172 5.67 15.80 15.14
N GLY A 173 6.98 16.05 15.05
CA GLY A 173 7.62 17.25 15.62
C GLY A 173 7.15 18.56 14.97
N THR A 174 7.19 18.64 13.65
CA THR A 174 6.75 19.82 12.88
C THR A 174 5.24 19.84 12.62
N ARG A 175 4.54 18.75 12.95
CA ARG A 175 3.12 18.52 12.71
C ARG A 175 2.73 18.66 11.25
N ARG A 176 3.57 18.14 10.36
CA ARG A 176 3.30 18.11 8.92
C ARG A 176 2.77 16.73 8.55
N ARG A 177 1.80 16.71 7.63
CA ARG A 177 1.35 15.46 7.03
C ARG A 177 1.00 15.63 5.55
N LEU A 178 1.35 14.62 4.77
CA LEU A 178 1.02 14.52 3.35
C LEU A 178 0.35 13.17 3.13
N ARG A 179 -0.83 13.20 2.50
CA ARG A 179 -1.53 11.99 2.07
C ARG A 179 -1.36 11.85 0.57
N ILE A 180 -1.02 10.64 0.14
CA ILE A 180 -0.83 10.28 -1.26
C ILE A 180 -1.64 9.02 -1.51
N ASN A 181 -2.53 9.06 -2.49
CA ASN A 181 -3.19 7.87 -3.01
C ASN A 181 -2.69 7.59 -4.43
N GLY A 182 -2.48 6.31 -4.74
CA GLY A 182 -1.94 5.94 -6.05
C GLY A 182 -1.93 4.45 -6.31
N ASN A 183 -1.57 4.08 -7.54
CA ASN A 183 -1.54 2.69 -7.98
C ASN A 183 -0.11 2.18 -8.17
N VAL A 184 0.15 0.95 -7.76
CA VAL A 184 1.39 0.26 -8.10
C VAL A 184 1.46 0.14 -9.62
N GLN A 185 2.61 0.48 -10.20
CA GLN A 185 2.91 0.29 -11.61
C GLN A 185 3.75 -0.98 -11.75
N SER A 186 3.39 -1.82 -12.72
CA SER A 186 4.26 -2.91 -13.14
C SER A 186 5.39 -2.36 -14.01
N ASP A 187 6.62 -2.69 -13.63
CA ASP A 187 7.77 -2.43 -14.49
C ASP A 187 8.25 -3.76 -15.06
N ASN A 188 7.72 -4.11 -16.25
CA ASN A 188 8.04 -5.35 -16.96
C ASN A 188 9.55 -5.50 -17.27
N ALA A 189 10.37 -4.46 -17.10
CA ALA A 189 11.77 -4.45 -17.55
C ALA A 189 12.84 -4.38 -16.45
N ARG A 190 12.50 -4.24 -15.14
CA ARG A 190 13.55 -4.04 -14.10
C ARG A 190 13.31 -4.75 -12.75
N SER A 191 12.37 -5.68 -12.65
CA SER A 191 12.07 -6.40 -11.40
C SER A 191 12.99 -7.61 -11.14
N THR A 192 14.31 -7.41 -11.22
CA THR A 192 15.28 -8.38 -10.68
C THR A 192 16.15 -7.74 -9.60
N ARG A 193 15.95 -8.23 -8.37
CA ARG A 193 16.81 -8.11 -7.18
C ARG A 193 17.11 -6.74 -6.54
N GLU A 194 16.91 -5.59 -7.20
CA GLU A 194 17.18 -4.24 -6.61
C GLU A 194 15.91 -3.39 -6.35
N LYS A 195 14.78 -4.08 -6.13
CA LYS A 195 13.40 -3.67 -6.43
C LYS A 195 12.86 -2.44 -5.66
N ALA A 196 12.91 -1.27 -6.29
CA ALA A 196 12.04 -0.16 -5.95
C ALA A 196 10.61 -0.43 -6.45
N VAL A 197 9.59 -0.11 -5.65
CA VAL A 197 8.18 -0.14 -6.06
C VAL A 197 7.82 1.25 -6.60
N ARG A 198 7.32 1.31 -7.85
CA ARG A 198 6.83 2.54 -8.46
C ARG A 198 5.33 2.67 -8.22
N ILE A 199 4.93 3.81 -7.70
CA ILE A 199 3.52 4.18 -7.45
C ILE A 199 3.19 5.38 -8.34
N GLN A 200 2.20 5.23 -9.20
CA GLN A 200 1.61 6.34 -9.96
C GLN A 200 0.67 7.10 -9.03
N VAL A 201 0.97 8.37 -8.78
CA VAL A 201 0.17 9.26 -7.95
C VAL A 201 -1.15 9.55 -8.68
N GLU A 202 -2.26 9.41 -7.96
CA GLU A 202 -3.59 9.85 -8.39
C GLU A 202 -4.10 11.03 -7.57
N GLN A 203 -3.74 11.07 -6.29
CA GLN A 203 -4.12 12.14 -5.38
C GLN A 203 -2.96 12.41 -4.43
N ALA A 204 -2.59 13.68 -4.27
CA ALA A 204 -1.66 14.13 -3.24
C ALA A 204 -2.21 15.42 -2.62
N TYR A 205 -2.25 15.46 -1.28
CA TYR A 205 -2.77 16.61 -0.55
C TYR A 205 -2.23 16.68 0.87
N ALA A 206 -2.00 17.90 1.34
CA ALA A 206 -1.64 18.16 2.73
C ALA A 206 -2.92 18.19 3.57
N ASN A 207 -2.94 17.41 4.64
CA ASN A 207 -4.05 17.44 5.60
C ASN A 207 -3.74 18.40 6.76
N CYS A 208 -4.76 19.00 7.36
CA CYS A 208 -4.58 19.93 8.49
C CYS A 208 -3.78 19.33 9.63
N SER A 209 -2.87 20.08 10.26
CA SER A 209 -2.03 19.61 11.39
C SER A 209 -2.76 19.43 12.72
N LYS A 210 -4.07 19.74 12.75
CA LYS A 210 -4.95 19.52 13.90
C LYS A 210 -4.89 18.04 14.29
N TYR A 211 -4.76 17.76 15.59
CA TYR A 211 -4.66 16.41 16.15
C TYR A 211 -3.32 15.66 15.96
N ILE A 212 -2.24 16.35 15.59
CA ILE A 212 -0.88 15.78 15.64
C ILE A 212 -0.21 16.25 16.94
N GLN A 213 0.09 15.32 17.85
CA GLN A 213 0.89 15.61 19.05
C GLN A 213 2.36 15.75 18.69
N ARG A 214 3.02 16.78 19.23
CA ARG A 214 4.45 16.97 19.02
C ARG A 214 5.25 15.95 19.81
N ARG A 215 6.13 15.23 19.13
CA ARG A 215 7.11 14.33 19.74
C ARG A 215 8.37 14.26 18.88
N SER A 216 9.50 13.98 19.52
CA SER A 216 10.69 13.47 18.84
C SER A 216 10.51 11.97 18.65
N VAL A 217 10.58 11.51 17.41
CA VAL A 217 10.62 10.06 17.13
C VAL A 217 12.08 9.65 17.15
N GLU A 218 12.46 8.89 18.17
CA GLU A 218 13.76 8.22 18.20
C GLU A 218 13.60 6.86 17.52
N ILE A 219 14.24 6.70 16.36
CA ILE A 219 14.35 5.40 15.71
C ILE A 219 15.55 4.72 16.36
N GLY A 220 15.26 3.86 17.34
CA GLY A 220 16.28 3.04 17.99
C GLY A 220 16.95 2.06 17.01
N GLU A 221 18.10 1.52 17.39
CA GLU A 221 18.64 0.34 16.73
C GLU A 221 17.60 -0.78 16.78
N PRO A 222 17.49 -1.63 15.73
CA PRO A 222 16.54 -2.73 15.74
C PRO A 222 16.78 -3.57 17.00
N GLU A 223 15.85 -3.51 17.96
CA GLU A 223 15.91 -4.35 19.16
C GLU A 223 16.15 -5.79 18.72
N GLN A 224 17.13 -6.44 19.36
CA GLN A 224 17.43 -7.85 19.16
C GLN A 224 16.11 -8.62 19.06
N LYS A 225 15.85 -9.21 17.88
CA LYS A 225 14.63 -9.95 17.50
C LYS A 225 13.83 -10.31 18.73
N SER A 226 12.74 -9.58 18.99
CA SER A 226 11.77 -10.00 19.98
C SER A 226 11.46 -11.47 19.70
N THR A 227 11.87 -12.35 20.60
CA THR A 227 11.89 -13.80 20.37
C THR A 227 10.50 -14.41 20.37
N SER A 228 9.49 -13.63 20.74
CA SER A 228 8.09 -14.00 20.57
C SER A 228 7.67 -13.76 19.14
N THR A 229 7.55 -14.85 18.40
CA THR A 229 7.08 -14.88 17.01
C THR A 229 5.61 -15.32 16.94
N ASP A 230 4.92 -15.31 18.08
CA ASP A 230 3.60 -15.90 18.22
C ASP A 230 2.55 -14.96 17.63
N ILE A 231 2.18 -15.22 16.37
CA ILE A 231 1.05 -14.59 15.73
C ILE A 231 -0.22 -15.13 16.40
N HIS A 232 -0.93 -14.28 17.12
CA HIS A 232 -2.20 -14.64 17.76
C HIS A 232 -3.39 -14.19 16.89
N SER A 233 -4.36 -15.08 16.70
CA SER A 233 -5.65 -14.76 16.06
C SER A 233 -6.79 -15.03 17.03
N GLY A 234 -7.78 -14.14 17.08
CA GLY A 234 -8.95 -14.29 17.95
C GLY A 234 -10.08 -13.35 17.55
N GLN A 235 -11.25 -13.55 18.16
CA GLN A 235 -12.44 -12.71 17.96
C GLN A 235 -12.64 -11.67 19.08
N SER A 236 -11.76 -11.66 20.07
CA SER A 236 -11.81 -10.75 21.22
C SER A 236 -10.41 -10.29 21.61
N LEU A 237 -10.33 -9.08 22.19
CA LEU A 237 -9.10 -8.53 22.74
C LEU A 237 -8.90 -9.04 24.17
N ASN A 238 -7.72 -9.57 24.48
CA ASN A 238 -7.36 -9.91 25.86
C ASN A 238 -7.06 -8.63 26.68
N SER A 239 -6.98 -8.75 28.00
CA SER A 239 -6.79 -7.59 28.89
C SER A 239 -5.50 -6.82 28.62
N ALA A 240 -4.42 -7.49 28.21
CA ALA A 240 -3.16 -6.84 27.86
C ALA A 240 -3.28 -6.01 26.57
N GLN A 241 -3.94 -6.56 25.55
CA GLN A 241 -4.23 -5.86 24.29
C GLN A 241 -5.17 -4.67 24.52
N GLN A 242 -6.20 -4.84 25.36
CA GLN A 242 -7.10 -3.74 25.72
C GLN A 242 -6.34 -2.62 26.44
N ALA A 243 -5.51 -2.94 27.44
CA ALA A 243 -4.71 -1.96 28.15
C ALA A 243 -3.74 -1.22 27.22
N TRP A 244 -3.08 -1.94 26.31
CA TRP A 244 -2.19 -1.36 25.32
C TRP A 244 -2.91 -0.40 24.36
N ILE A 245 -4.07 -0.80 23.84
CA ILE A 245 -4.90 0.04 22.97
C ILE A 245 -5.44 1.25 23.73
N SER A 246 -5.90 1.08 24.98
CA SER A 246 -6.40 2.18 25.82
C SER A 246 -5.31 3.19 26.18
N GLY A 247 -4.05 2.75 26.29
CA GLY A 247 -2.90 3.63 26.50
C GLY A 247 -2.39 4.32 25.23
N ALA A 248 -2.88 3.94 24.04
CA ALA A 248 -2.42 4.52 22.79
C ALA A 248 -3.00 5.92 22.57
N ASP A 249 -2.11 6.89 22.35
CA ASP A 249 -2.48 8.28 22.08
C ASP A 249 -2.72 8.56 20.59
N THR A 250 -2.30 7.62 19.73
CA THR A 250 -2.25 7.74 18.27
C THR A 250 -2.57 6.41 17.63
N PHE A 251 -3.46 6.44 16.66
CA PHE A 251 -3.82 5.33 15.80
C PHE A 251 -3.56 5.69 14.35
N PHE A 252 -3.02 4.75 13.59
CA PHE A 252 -3.02 4.78 12.15
C PHE A 252 -4.12 3.85 11.65
N VAL A 253 -5.00 4.39 10.82
CA VAL A 253 -6.23 3.71 10.41
C VAL A 253 -6.26 3.67 8.91
N ALA A 254 -6.38 2.46 8.36
CA ALA A 254 -6.65 2.26 6.95
C ALA A 254 -8.13 1.90 6.74
N SER A 255 -8.66 2.34 5.62
CA SER A 255 -10.00 1.99 5.13
C SER A 255 -9.92 1.60 3.66
N ALA A 256 -10.98 1.02 3.11
CA ALA A 256 -11.06 0.78 1.68
C ALA A 256 -12.48 0.95 1.14
N HIS A 257 -12.57 1.40 -0.10
CA HIS A 257 -13.84 1.56 -0.83
C HIS A 257 -13.76 0.84 -2.19
N PRO A 258 -14.82 0.14 -2.64
CA PRO A 258 -14.84 -0.56 -3.92
C PRO A 258 -14.34 0.25 -5.13
N SER A 259 -14.73 1.53 -5.24
CA SER A 259 -14.33 2.37 -6.37
C SER A 259 -13.04 3.19 -6.16
N HIS A 260 -12.49 3.24 -4.94
CA HIS A 260 -11.32 4.06 -4.64
C HIS A 260 -10.19 3.29 -3.94
N GLY A 261 -10.28 1.96 -3.83
CA GLY A 261 -9.26 1.13 -3.21
C GLY A 261 -9.00 1.50 -1.74
N ALA A 262 -7.79 1.23 -1.28
CA ALA A 262 -7.36 1.50 0.08
C ALA A 262 -7.02 2.98 0.29
N ASP A 263 -7.14 3.40 1.53
CA ASP A 263 -6.73 4.71 2.00
C ASP A 263 -6.20 4.61 3.44
N VAL A 264 -5.41 5.58 3.90
CA VAL A 264 -4.83 5.60 5.24
C VAL A 264 -4.79 7.00 5.85
N SER A 265 -5.03 7.07 7.15
CA SER A 265 -5.06 8.32 7.92
C SER A 265 -4.54 8.10 9.34
N HIS A 266 -4.49 9.18 10.12
CA HIS A 266 -4.16 9.15 11.54
C HIS A 266 -5.31 9.68 12.38
N ARG A 267 -5.46 9.14 13.59
CA ARG A 267 -6.37 9.62 14.63
C ARG A 267 -5.63 9.68 15.96
N GLY A 268 -5.86 10.71 16.76
CA GLY A 268 -5.20 10.87 18.06
C GLY A 268 -5.17 12.30 18.53
N GLY A 269 -4.39 12.59 19.56
CA GLY A 269 -4.07 13.97 19.98
C GLY A 269 -5.16 14.76 20.69
N HIS A 270 -5.80 14.13 21.67
CA HIS A 270 -6.47 14.84 22.75
C HIS A 270 -5.45 15.43 23.73
#